data_AF-A0A0G4LFI0-F1
#
_entry.id   AF-A0A0G4LFI0-F1
#
_cell.length_a   1.000
_cell.length_b   1.000
_cell.length_c   1.000
_cell.angle_alpha   90.00
_cell.angle_beta   90.00
_cell.angle_gamma   90.00
#
_symmetry.space_group_name_H-M   'P 1'
#
loop_
_entity.id
_entity.type
_entity.pdbx_description
1 polymer ?
#
loop_
_entity_poly.entity_id
_entity_poly.type
_entity_poly.pdbx_seq_one_letter_code
_entity_poly.pdbx_strand_id
1 'polypeptide(L)'
;MVVGDLLWHATGKEIRIFAPTLEGETQLQVLIRPLVQDSAGEVTSGTLMRTHPTRAFFGHIDGKVSIYNTKDFSCLAVLSISGYKINSLTGVGDYIWAGFNNGKISVYDISQTPWTIKKEWQAHENPVVKIVSDPSSCYRIDRLQVISLGADNVIRVWDGLLQEDWQEDEMKAQEAQYCDFEDIKALVMTWNAGASTPHSLRYANQDATFIRNLLQSSDSPDILIFGFQELVDLEDKTATAKRFFKSKKKEGSDQERMSHQYRDWRDFLMKSLDDHMPRHDLYHLLHTATLVGLFTCIFVKSSLRDRIRNLSASEVKRGMGGLHGNKGAIVVRFLVDDTSMCFINCHLAAGQSQANSRHNDIAAILETPLLPAERDPNKRIDSYTGGGDGTLILDHELCVLNGDLNYRIDTMSRDTVVMAVKQNNLAKLLERDQLLVARRRNPGFRLRAFEELPIKFAPTYKYDVGTDDYDTSEKRRSPAWCDRLLYRGRGRIKQLDYVRHEVRVSDHRPVTGRFRFTVKRIDPRDRAVAWMDCQVRFEDLRAREDNNEKMAYLMHVIGYDTATAKSLAKPRRDRSPSRTRA
;
A
#
# COMPACT_ATOMS: atom_id res chain seq x y z
N MET A 1 31.62 4.14 -15.72
CA MET A 1 31.40 2.69 -15.51
C MET A 1 32.31 1.95 -16.48
N VAL A 2 32.89 0.81 -16.09
CA VAL A 2 33.74 0.01 -16.97
C VAL A 2 32.99 -1.26 -17.35
N VAL A 3 32.99 -1.61 -18.64
CA VAL A 3 32.29 -2.76 -19.22
C VAL A 3 33.28 -3.52 -20.10
N GLY A 4 33.79 -4.66 -19.62
CA GLY A 4 34.96 -5.28 -20.23
C GLY A 4 36.13 -4.28 -20.21
N ASP A 5 36.73 -4.03 -21.37
CA ASP A 5 37.83 -3.07 -21.52
C ASP A 5 37.35 -1.65 -21.88
N LEU A 6 36.04 -1.42 -21.93
CA LEU A 6 35.46 -0.15 -22.38
C LEU A 6 35.04 0.73 -21.20
N LEU A 7 35.45 2.00 -21.23
CA LEU A 7 34.99 3.04 -20.31
C LEU A 7 33.72 3.69 -20.85
N TRP A 8 32.60 3.46 -20.19
CA TRP A 8 31.34 4.13 -20.43
C TRP A 8 31.24 5.36 -19.52
N HIS A 9 31.29 6.54 -20.12
CA HIS A 9 31.30 7.83 -19.45
C HIS A 9 30.03 8.61 -19.80
N ALA A 10 29.24 8.94 -18.79
CA ALA A 10 28.01 9.71 -18.95
C ALA A 10 28.21 11.16 -18.52
N THR A 11 27.72 12.11 -19.31
CA THR A 11 27.73 13.55 -19.00
C THR A 11 26.45 14.18 -19.52
N GLY A 12 25.62 14.70 -18.61
CA GLY A 12 24.26 15.16 -18.95
C GLY A 12 23.43 14.01 -19.53
N LYS A 13 22.96 14.16 -20.78
CA LYS A 13 22.21 13.10 -21.50
C LYS A 13 23.10 12.21 -22.38
N GLU A 14 24.37 12.55 -22.56
CA GLU A 14 25.28 11.83 -23.45
C GLU A 14 25.98 10.70 -22.70
N ILE A 15 26.03 9.52 -23.32
CA ILE A 15 26.90 8.41 -22.90
C ILE A 15 27.93 8.20 -24.01
N ARG A 16 29.20 8.42 -23.67
CA ARG A 16 30.36 8.18 -24.56
C ARG A 16 31.08 6.91 -24.13
N ILE A 17 31.56 6.17 -25.11
CA ILE A 17 32.26 4.90 -24.91
C ILE A 17 33.68 5.08 -25.39
N PHE A 18 34.63 4.80 -24.51
CA PHE A 18 36.04 4.90 -24.78
C PHE A 18 36.72 3.54 -24.65
N ALA A 19 37.66 3.26 -25.55
CA ALA A 19 38.57 2.12 -25.49
C ALA A 19 39.95 2.65 -25.08
N PRO A 20 40.27 2.75 -23.78
CA PRO A 20 41.58 3.19 -23.34
C PRO A 20 42.64 2.23 -23.87
N THR A 21 43.61 2.75 -24.62
CA THR A 21 44.75 1.97 -25.12
C THR A 21 46.05 2.51 -24.56
N LEU A 22 46.98 1.59 -24.28
CA LEU A 22 48.30 1.92 -23.72
C LEU A 22 49.20 2.62 -24.75
N GLU A 23 48.97 2.36 -26.03
CA GLU A 23 49.87 2.75 -27.13
C GLU A 23 49.43 4.05 -27.85
N GLY A 24 48.23 4.58 -27.58
CA GLY A 24 47.75 5.85 -28.13
C GLY A 24 47.49 5.88 -29.65
N GLU A 25 47.78 4.80 -30.38
CA GLU A 25 47.63 4.71 -31.84
C GLU A 25 46.21 4.34 -32.32
N THR A 26 45.32 3.94 -31.42
CA THR A 26 43.94 3.56 -31.77
C THR A 26 42.93 4.66 -31.42
N GLN A 27 41.79 4.65 -32.12
CA GLN A 27 40.71 5.60 -31.86
C GLN A 27 40.15 5.41 -30.45
N LEU A 28 40.42 6.37 -29.57
CA LEU A 28 40.02 6.34 -28.16
C LEU A 28 38.49 6.26 -27.99
N GLN A 29 37.72 6.94 -28.85
CA GLN A 29 36.26 6.96 -28.79
C GLN A 29 35.67 5.92 -29.74
N VAL A 30 34.91 4.97 -29.20
CA VAL A 30 34.37 3.82 -29.94
C VAL A 30 33.26 4.22 -30.91
N LEU A 31 32.39 5.16 -30.50
CA LEU A 31 31.26 5.62 -31.31
C LEU A 31 31.48 7.07 -31.76
N ILE A 32 31.18 7.37 -33.03
CA ILE A 32 31.24 8.74 -33.56
C ILE A 32 30.24 9.64 -32.83
N ARG A 33 29.01 9.15 -32.61
CA ARG A 33 27.96 9.85 -31.88
C ARG A 33 27.78 9.25 -30.48
N PRO A 34 27.55 10.08 -29.44
CA PRO A 34 27.20 9.57 -28.13
C PRO A 34 25.86 8.83 -28.19
N LEU A 35 25.67 7.88 -27.27
CA LEU A 35 24.34 7.33 -27.02
C LEU A 35 23.53 8.38 -26.26
N VAL A 36 22.35 8.70 -26.78
CA VAL A 36 21.43 9.69 -26.21
C VAL A 36 20.03 9.12 -26.26
N GLN A 37 19.25 9.35 -25.21
CA GLN A 37 17.85 8.97 -25.18
C GLN A 37 16.96 10.18 -24.95
N ASP A 38 16.30 10.65 -26.02
CA ASP A 38 15.47 11.87 -25.98
C ASP A 38 14.29 11.75 -25.02
N SER A 39 13.75 10.53 -24.90
CA SER A 39 12.64 10.24 -23.99
C SER A 39 13.05 10.15 -22.52
N ALA A 40 14.34 10.28 -22.18
CA ALA A 40 14.83 10.22 -20.80
C ALA A 40 15.55 11.52 -20.38
N GLY A 41 15.62 11.73 -19.07
CA GLY A 41 16.38 12.82 -18.46
C GLY A 41 17.90 12.57 -18.50
N GLU A 42 18.64 13.44 -17.82
CA GLU A 42 20.09 13.27 -17.63
C GLU A 42 20.41 11.95 -16.92
N VAL A 43 21.54 11.33 -17.32
CA VAL A 43 22.07 10.11 -16.72
C VAL A 43 22.76 10.44 -15.41
N THR A 44 22.34 9.80 -14.33
CA THR A 44 22.82 10.05 -12.97
C THR A 44 23.63 8.89 -12.41
N SER A 45 23.41 7.68 -12.91
CA SER A 45 24.04 6.46 -12.42
C SER A 45 24.09 5.41 -13.52
N GLY A 46 25.03 4.47 -13.39
CA GLY A 46 25.16 3.32 -14.27
C GLY A 46 25.56 2.10 -13.48
N THR A 47 25.03 0.94 -13.85
CA THR A 47 25.38 -0.35 -13.25
C THR A 47 25.36 -1.48 -14.26
N LEU A 48 25.97 -2.60 -13.86
CA LEU A 48 25.95 -3.87 -14.57
C LEU A 48 25.30 -4.92 -13.67
N MET A 49 24.73 -5.94 -14.30
CA MET A 49 24.25 -7.13 -13.61
C MET A 49 24.98 -8.35 -14.12
N ARG A 50 25.38 -9.23 -13.21
CA ARG A 50 26.11 -10.44 -13.57
C ARG A 50 25.24 -11.45 -14.29
N THR A 51 23.98 -11.55 -13.89
CA THR A 51 23.00 -12.45 -14.54
C THR A 51 22.58 -11.94 -15.92
N HIS A 52 22.92 -10.69 -16.26
CA HIS A 52 22.65 -10.05 -17.54
C HIS A 52 23.91 -9.36 -18.09
N PRO A 53 25.01 -10.09 -18.38
CA PRO A 53 26.32 -9.52 -18.66
C PRO A 53 26.38 -8.75 -19.99
N THR A 54 25.40 -8.95 -20.86
CA THR A 54 25.26 -8.24 -22.14
C THR A 54 24.48 -6.94 -22.03
N ARG A 55 24.07 -6.52 -20.82
CA ARG A 55 23.24 -5.34 -20.60
C ARG A 55 23.92 -4.33 -19.67
N ALA A 56 23.97 -3.09 -20.11
CA ALA A 56 24.34 -1.93 -19.32
C ALA A 56 23.09 -1.13 -18.95
N PHE A 57 22.95 -0.80 -17.67
CA PHE A 57 21.77 -0.11 -17.14
C PHE A 57 22.16 1.30 -16.70
N PHE A 58 21.39 2.31 -17.11
CA PHE A 58 21.62 3.71 -16.75
C PHE A 58 20.37 4.31 -16.13
N GLY A 59 20.52 4.86 -14.93
CA GLY A 59 19.47 5.54 -14.20
C GLY A 59 19.43 7.02 -14.56
N HIS A 60 18.23 7.58 -14.64
CA HIS A 60 18.01 8.95 -15.07
C HIS A 60 17.35 9.83 -13.99
N ILE A 61 17.51 11.15 -14.14
CA ILE A 61 16.95 12.16 -13.23
C ILE A 61 15.43 12.17 -13.17
N ASP A 62 14.76 11.66 -14.19
CA ASP A 62 13.30 11.58 -14.31
C ASP A 62 12.73 10.21 -13.92
N GLY A 63 13.50 9.39 -13.19
CA GLY A 63 13.04 8.11 -12.65
C GLY A 63 12.96 6.98 -13.70
N LYS A 64 13.60 7.18 -14.85
CA LYS A 64 13.71 6.17 -15.91
C LYS A 64 15.01 5.38 -15.82
N VAL A 65 15.01 4.19 -16.41
CA VAL A 65 16.20 3.39 -16.68
C VAL A 65 16.30 3.11 -18.17
N SER A 66 17.40 3.47 -18.80
CA SER A 66 17.75 3.01 -20.16
C SER A 66 18.67 1.81 -20.09
N ILE A 67 18.47 0.86 -21.01
CA ILE A 67 19.20 -0.40 -21.08
C ILE A 67 19.85 -0.50 -22.44
N TYR A 68 21.17 -0.69 -22.48
CA TYR A 68 21.94 -0.84 -23.71
C TYR A 68 22.60 -2.21 -23.79
N ASN A 69 22.70 -2.75 -25.00
CA ASN A 69 23.52 -3.93 -25.25
C ASN A 69 25.00 -3.56 -25.20
N THR A 70 25.80 -4.32 -24.45
CA THR A 70 27.21 -4.00 -24.23
C THR A 70 28.11 -4.32 -25.42
N LYS A 71 27.62 -5.09 -26.41
CA LYS A 71 28.38 -5.49 -27.61
C LYS A 71 28.14 -4.58 -28.81
N ASP A 72 26.87 -4.32 -29.13
CA ASP A 72 26.47 -3.54 -30.32
C ASP A 72 25.95 -2.13 -29.98
N PHE A 73 25.89 -1.79 -28.69
CA PHE A 73 25.49 -0.48 -28.18
C PHE A 73 24.04 -0.08 -28.51
N SER A 74 23.21 -1.01 -28.96
CA SER A 74 21.79 -0.75 -29.22
C SER A 74 21.01 -0.50 -27.93
N CYS A 75 20.05 0.44 -27.98
CA CYS A 75 19.12 0.67 -26.89
C CYS A 75 18.05 -0.44 -26.89
N LEU A 76 18.03 -1.25 -25.85
CA LEU A 76 17.12 -2.38 -25.69
C LEU A 76 15.77 -1.96 -25.10
N ALA A 77 15.78 -1.04 -24.14
CA ALA A 77 14.56 -0.55 -23.49
C ALA A 77 14.78 0.76 -22.73
N VAL A 78 13.68 1.49 -22.52
CA VAL A 78 13.62 2.66 -21.62
C VAL A 78 12.37 2.53 -20.76
N LEU A 79 12.56 2.35 -19.46
CA LEU A 79 11.51 2.00 -18.52
C LEU A 79 11.35 3.11 -17.49
N SER A 80 10.12 3.57 -17.24
CA SER A 80 9.83 4.45 -16.11
C SER A 80 9.54 3.60 -14.88
N ILE A 81 10.47 3.60 -13.92
CA ILE A 81 10.41 2.75 -12.73
C ILE A 81 10.01 3.52 -11.46
N SER A 82 10.09 4.84 -11.49
CA SER A 82 9.78 5.73 -10.38
C SER A 82 9.41 7.13 -10.87
N GLY A 83 8.71 7.90 -10.03
CA GLY A 83 8.52 9.34 -10.23
C GLY A 83 9.62 10.19 -9.59
N TYR A 84 10.58 9.56 -8.89
CA TYR A 84 11.67 10.22 -8.18
C TYR A 84 12.97 10.13 -8.99
N LYS A 85 13.87 11.11 -8.77
CA LYS A 85 15.21 11.09 -9.36
C LYS A 85 15.98 9.88 -8.83
N ILE A 86 16.50 9.06 -9.74
CA ILE A 86 17.44 7.99 -9.40
C ILE A 86 18.80 8.65 -9.17
N ASN A 87 19.41 8.41 -8.00
CA ASN A 87 20.75 8.89 -7.69
C ASN A 87 21.81 7.79 -7.83
N SER A 88 21.43 6.53 -7.54
CA SER A 88 22.35 5.40 -7.62
C SER A 88 21.62 4.12 -8.01
N LEU A 89 22.30 3.27 -8.77
CA LEU A 89 21.86 1.92 -9.14
C LEU A 89 22.97 0.92 -8.80
N THR A 90 22.58 -0.27 -8.33
CA THR A 90 23.49 -1.42 -8.24
C THR A 90 22.74 -2.72 -8.57
N GLY A 91 23.37 -3.62 -9.33
CA GLY A 91 22.89 -4.98 -9.51
C GLY A 91 23.27 -5.86 -8.31
N VAL A 92 22.34 -6.70 -7.85
CA VAL A 92 22.52 -7.65 -6.75
C VAL A 92 21.78 -8.93 -7.11
N GLY A 93 22.51 -10.00 -7.43
CA GLY A 93 21.91 -11.22 -8.00
C GLY A 93 21.08 -10.89 -9.24
N ASP A 94 19.79 -11.27 -9.21
CA ASP A 94 18.79 -10.99 -10.24
C ASP A 94 18.01 -9.69 -10.05
N TYR A 95 18.38 -8.86 -9.07
CA TYR A 95 17.67 -7.64 -8.73
C TYR A 95 18.47 -6.37 -9.01
N ILE A 96 17.75 -5.29 -9.32
CA ILE A 96 18.31 -3.94 -9.35
C ILE A 96 17.87 -3.18 -8.11
N TRP A 97 18.84 -2.65 -7.39
CA TRP A 97 18.63 -1.74 -6.27
C TRP A 97 18.78 -0.31 -6.75
N ALA A 98 17.77 0.52 -6.49
CA ALA A 98 17.76 1.93 -6.85
C ALA A 98 17.64 2.81 -5.61
N GLY A 99 18.52 3.80 -5.50
CA GLY A 99 18.49 4.84 -4.47
C GLY A 99 17.99 6.15 -5.03
N PHE A 100 17.03 6.77 -4.35
CA PHE A 100 16.34 7.95 -4.85
C PHE A 100 16.69 9.23 -4.09
N ASN A 101 16.36 10.37 -4.70
CA ASN A 101 16.57 11.68 -4.11
C ASN A 101 15.71 11.99 -2.87
N ASN A 102 14.71 11.17 -2.56
CA ASN A 102 13.89 11.30 -1.36
C ASN A 102 14.35 10.38 -0.21
N GLY A 103 15.53 9.75 -0.33
CA GLY A 103 16.09 8.86 0.70
C GLY A 103 15.55 7.43 0.68
N LYS A 104 14.61 7.11 -0.22
CA LYS A 104 14.12 5.73 -0.39
C LYS A 104 15.10 4.85 -1.17
N ILE A 105 15.05 3.56 -0.87
CA ILE A 105 15.63 2.49 -1.69
C ILE A 105 14.51 1.57 -2.15
N SER A 106 14.52 1.19 -3.43
CA SER A 106 13.62 0.19 -3.97
C SER A 106 14.41 -0.91 -4.70
N VAL A 107 13.94 -2.15 -4.54
CA VAL A 107 14.49 -3.35 -5.18
C VAL A 107 13.53 -3.80 -6.27
N TYR A 108 14.04 -3.94 -7.49
CA TYR A 108 13.27 -4.31 -8.67
C TYR A 108 13.63 -5.71 -9.15
N ASP A 109 12.60 -6.52 -9.36
CA ASP A 109 12.68 -7.75 -10.12
C ASP A 109 12.50 -7.45 -11.60
N ILE A 110 13.55 -7.79 -12.37
CA ILE A 110 13.67 -7.49 -13.80
C ILE A 110 13.33 -8.70 -14.68
N SER A 111 12.88 -9.81 -14.10
CA SER A 111 12.49 -11.03 -14.84
C SER A 111 11.25 -10.83 -15.72
N GLN A 112 10.44 -9.81 -15.43
CA GLN A 112 9.20 -9.48 -16.15
C GLN A 112 9.20 -8.02 -16.63
N THR A 113 8.42 -7.73 -17.67
CA THR A 113 8.19 -6.35 -18.15
C THR A 113 6.69 -6.04 -18.09
N PRO A 114 6.26 -4.97 -17.39
CA PRO A 114 7.09 -4.00 -16.65
C PRO A 114 7.77 -4.63 -15.42
N TRP A 115 8.87 -4.03 -14.98
CA TRP A 115 9.57 -4.46 -13.76
C TRP A 115 8.64 -4.38 -12.56
N THR A 116 8.81 -5.32 -11.63
CA THR A 116 8.02 -5.37 -10.40
C THR A 116 8.87 -4.94 -9.22
N ILE A 117 8.29 -4.15 -8.31
CA ILE A 117 8.96 -3.76 -7.07
C ILE A 117 8.85 -4.94 -6.10
N LYS A 118 9.98 -5.47 -5.67
CA LYS A 118 10.07 -6.49 -4.61
C LYS A 118 9.94 -5.85 -3.24
N LYS A 119 10.67 -4.76 -3.01
CA LYS A 119 10.69 -4.03 -1.74
C LYS A 119 10.95 -2.55 -1.94
N GLU A 120 10.34 -1.70 -1.13
CA GLU A 120 10.65 -0.27 -1.01
C GLU A 120 10.61 0.12 0.46
N TRP A 121 11.60 0.89 0.92
CA TRP A 121 11.60 1.42 2.27
C TRP A 121 12.30 2.78 2.35
N GLN A 122 12.01 3.52 3.42
CA GLN A 122 12.76 4.73 3.75
C GLN A 122 14.12 4.32 4.32
N ALA A 123 15.15 4.35 3.48
CA ALA A 123 16.49 3.95 3.87
C ALA A 123 17.25 5.06 4.58
N HIS A 124 17.10 6.31 4.13
CA HIS A 124 17.80 7.50 4.68
C HIS A 124 16.82 8.65 4.85
N GLU A 125 17.06 9.57 5.80
CA GLU A 125 16.19 10.76 5.96
C GLU A 125 16.38 11.76 4.81
N ASN A 126 17.58 11.75 4.23
CA ASN A 126 18.04 12.62 3.15
C ASN A 126 18.30 11.81 1.86
N PRO A 127 18.49 12.46 0.69
CA PRO A 127 18.77 11.78 -0.58
C PRO A 127 19.80 10.65 -0.45
N VAL A 128 19.53 9.49 -1.07
CA VAL A 128 20.54 8.45 -1.21
C VAL A 128 21.63 8.96 -2.15
N VAL A 129 22.88 8.99 -1.69
CA VAL A 129 24.02 9.47 -2.48
C VAL A 129 24.59 8.33 -3.31
N LYS A 130 24.81 7.17 -2.70
CA LYS A 130 25.42 6.01 -3.36
C LYS A 130 24.89 4.71 -2.77
N ILE A 131 24.72 3.72 -3.62
CA ILE A 131 24.51 2.32 -3.26
C ILE A 131 25.57 1.47 -3.96
N VAL A 132 26.17 0.54 -3.22
CA VAL A 132 27.17 -0.40 -3.73
C VAL A 132 26.87 -1.78 -3.16
N SER A 133 26.79 -2.79 -4.02
CA SER A 133 26.89 -4.18 -3.58
C SER A 133 28.33 -4.50 -3.19
N ASP A 134 28.57 -5.11 -2.04
CA ASP A 134 29.86 -5.71 -1.69
C ASP A 134 29.79 -7.21 -1.93
N PRO A 135 30.18 -7.73 -3.11
CA PRO A 135 30.06 -9.14 -3.38
C PRO A 135 31.13 -9.94 -2.61
N SER A 136 32.18 -9.29 -2.10
CA SER A 136 33.21 -9.98 -1.31
C SER A 136 32.73 -10.41 0.07
N SER A 137 31.67 -9.77 0.56
CA SER A 137 31.05 -10.09 1.85
C SER A 137 30.53 -11.53 1.91
N CYS A 138 30.05 -12.09 0.79
CA CYS A 138 29.52 -13.45 0.74
C CYS A 138 30.56 -14.52 1.15
N TYR A 139 31.84 -14.36 0.79
CA TYR A 139 32.89 -15.32 1.13
C TYR A 139 33.80 -14.87 2.28
N ARG A 140 33.67 -13.63 2.76
CA ARG A 140 34.43 -13.11 3.91
C ARG A 140 33.68 -13.23 5.23
N ILE A 141 32.38 -12.96 5.21
CA ILE A 141 31.52 -12.91 6.40
C ILE A 141 30.24 -13.73 6.20
N ASP A 142 30.19 -14.53 5.14
CA ASP A 142 29.08 -15.44 4.84
C ASP A 142 27.75 -14.69 4.63
N ARG A 143 27.77 -13.45 4.13
CA ARG A 143 26.55 -12.65 3.90
C ARG A 143 26.74 -11.76 2.71
N LEU A 144 25.80 -11.72 1.77
CA LEU A 144 25.81 -10.73 0.70
C LEU A 144 25.31 -9.39 1.25
N GLN A 145 26.12 -8.35 1.18
CA GLN A 145 25.78 -7.03 1.70
C GLN A 145 25.62 -5.99 0.61
N VAL A 146 24.64 -5.11 0.82
CA VAL A 146 24.47 -3.88 0.04
C VAL A 146 24.69 -2.71 0.99
N ILE A 147 25.59 -1.81 0.62
CA ILE A 147 25.95 -0.64 1.42
C ILE A 147 25.36 0.59 0.76
N SER A 148 24.79 1.48 1.56
CA SER A 148 24.26 2.76 1.08
C SER A 148 24.76 3.92 1.93
N LEU A 149 25.03 5.04 1.28
CA LEU A 149 25.39 6.32 1.89
C LEU A 149 24.27 7.33 1.58
N GLY A 150 23.74 7.97 2.61
CA GLY A 150 22.80 9.08 2.47
C GLY A 150 23.49 10.43 2.62
N ALA A 151 22.82 11.48 2.15
CA ALA A 151 23.22 12.87 2.39
C ALA A 151 22.98 13.30 3.86
N ASP A 152 22.45 12.40 4.69
CA ASP A 152 22.45 12.47 6.16
C ASP A 152 23.83 12.07 6.74
N ASN A 153 24.82 11.76 5.90
CA ASN A 153 26.15 11.27 6.27
C ASN A 153 26.13 9.94 7.03
N VAL A 154 25.07 9.13 6.85
CA VAL A 154 24.94 7.82 7.49
C VAL A 154 25.24 6.73 6.47
N ILE A 155 26.07 5.76 6.88
CA ILE A 155 26.27 4.51 6.16
C ILE A 155 25.31 3.47 6.74
N ARG A 156 24.56 2.79 5.88
CA ARG A 156 23.68 1.68 6.24
C ARG A 156 24.03 0.44 5.44
N VAL A 157 23.95 -0.71 6.10
CA VAL A 157 24.25 -2.03 5.54
C VAL A 157 22.95 -2.83 5.49
N TRP A 158 22.67 -3.42 4.33
CA TRP A 158 21.46 -4.18 4.04
C TRP A 158 21.83 -5.60 3.62
N ASP A 159 20.92 -6.53 3.89
CA ASP A 159 21.01 -7.89 3.35
C ASP A 159 20.67 -7.89 1.85
N GLY A 160 21.66 -8.27 1.03
CA GLY A 160 21.53 -8.33 -0.41
C GLY A 160 20.71 -9.52 -0.91
N LEU A 161 20.52 -10.56 -0.08
CA LEU A 161 19.66 -11.71 -0.41
C LEU A 161 18.21 -11.49 -0.05
N LEU A 162 17.89 -10.42 0.72
CA LEU A 162 16.55 -10.14 1.21
C LEU A 162 15.94 -11.36 1.94
N GLN A 163 16.69 -11.97 2.85
CA GLN A 163 16.33 -13.23 3.51
C GLN A 163 14.91 -13.22 4.07
N GLU A 164 14.56 -12.17 4.83
CA GLU A 164 13.24 -12.06 5.44
C GLU A 164 12.12 -12.00 4.39
N ASP A 165 12.30 -11.21 3.34
CA ASP A 165 11.30 -11.09 2.26
C ASP A 165 11.17 -12.40 1.47
N TRP A 166 12.30 -13.07 1.21
CA TRP A 166 12.32 -14.37 0.54
C TRP A 166 11.61 -15.44 1.37
N GLN A 167 11.91 -15.52 2.66
CA GLN A 167 11.30 -16.49 3.58
C GLN A 167 9.80 -16.22 3.74
N GLU A 168 9.39 -14.95 3.79
CA GLU A 168 7.98 -14.56 3.82
C GLU A 168 7.24 -15.00 2.56
N ASP A 169 7.78 -14.72 1.38
CA ASP A 169 7.19 -15.12 0.10
C ASP A 169 7.11 -16.65 -0.03
N GLU A 170 8.15 -17.36 0.42
CA GLU A 170 8.21 -18.82 0.37
C GLU A 170 7.21 -19.48 1.34
N MET A 171 7.11 -18.98 2.57
CA MET A 171 6.12 -19.47 3.52
C MET A 171 4.70 -19.22 3.02
N LYS A 172 4.42 -18.04 2.46
CA LYS A 172 3.10 -17.74 1.86
C LYS A 172 2.78 -18.66 0.69
N ALA A 173 3.75 -19.02 -0.15
CA ALA A 173 3.52 -19.96 -1.25
C ALA A 173 3.11 -21.36 -0.75
N GLN A 174 3.42 -21.68 0.51
CA GLN A 174 3.12 -22.97 1.14
C GLN A 174 1.98 -22.89 2.16
N GLU A 175 1.25 -21.76 2.25
CA GLU A 175 0.23 -21.55 3.29
C GLU A 175 -0.83 -22.66 3.33
N ALA A 176 -1.19 -23.23 2.18
CA ALA A 176 -2.13 -24.34 2.08
C ALA A 176 -1.68 -25.65 2.77
N GLN A 177 -0.39 -25.78 3.10
CA GLN A 177 0.15 -26.95 3.79
C GLN A 177 -0.01 -26.87 5.31
N TYR A 178 -0.17 -25.67 5.86
CA TYR A 178 -0.19 -25.43 7.30
C TYR A 178 -1.32 -24.50 7.77
N CYS A 179 -2.22 -24.11 6.88
CA CYS A 179 -3.37 -23.27 7.20
C CYS A 179 -4.69 -23.94 6.81
N ASP A 180 -5.67 -23.83 7.71
CA ASP A 180 -7.08 -23.95 7.35
C ASP A 180 -7.62 -22.59 6.88
N PHE A 181 -8.53 -22.61 5.92
CA PHE A 181 -9.18 -21.40 5.42
C PHE A 181 -10.69 -21.44 5.65
N GLU A 182 -11.23 -20.31 6.09
CA GLU A 182 -12.67 -20.12 6.30
C GLU A 182 -13.11 -18.78 5.70
N ASP A 183 -14.28 -18.78 5.07
CA ASP A 183 -14.89 -17.56 4.56
C ASP A 183 -15.82 -16.94 5.63
N ILE A 184 -15.52 -15.72 6.05
CA ILE A 184 -16.40 -14.91 6.90
C ILE A 184 -17.10 -13.81 6.08
N LYS A 185 -18.31 -13.44 6.50
CA LYS A 185 -19.13 -12.41 5.87
C LYS A 185 -18.96 -11.08 6.58
N ALA A 186 -18.95 -9.99 5.82
CA ALA A 186 -18.97 -8.65 6.40
C ALA A 186 -19.91 -7.70 5.65
N LEU A 187 -20.48 -6.74 6.37
CA LEU A 187 -21.20 -5.61 5.80
C LEU A 187 -20.45 -4.33 6.15
N VAL A 188 -20.14 -3.51 5.15
CA VAL A 188 -19.54 -2.18 5.33
C VAL A 188 -20.52 -1.14 4.84
N MET A 189 -20.83 -0.17 5.68
CA MET A 189 -21.59 1.03 5.35
C MET A 189 -20.70 2.26 5.47
N THR A 190 -20.75 3.15 4.48
CA THR A 190 -20.24 4.52 4.60
C THR A 190 -21.38 5.51 4.43
N TRP A 191 -21.41 6.54 5.28
CA TRP A 191 -22.41 7.60 5.15
C TRP A 191 -21.93 8.93 5.72
N ASN A 192 -21.80 9.94 4.87
CA ASN A 192 -21.75 11.32 5.32
C ASN A 192 -23.16 11.71 5.80
N ALA A 193 -23.32 11.82 7.12
CA ALA A 193 -24.62 11.94 7.74
C ALA A 193 -25.09 13.40 7.89
N GLY A 194 -24.28 14.40 7.54
CA GLY A 194 -24.68 15.81 7.58
C GLY A 194 -25.27 16.25 8.93
N ALA A 195 -24.64 15.82 10.02
CA ALA A 195 -25.07 16.01 11.41
C ALA A 195 -26.43 15.40 11.78
N SER A 196 -26.99 14.54 10.94
CA SER A 196 -28.23 13.83 11.23
C SER A 196 -28.08 12.86 12.40
N THR A 197 -29.19 12.63 13.10
CA THR A 197 -29.27 11.72 14.24
C THR A 197 -30.19 10.55 13.89
N PRO A 198 -30.21 9.47 14.68
CA PRO A 198 -31.21 8.42 14.50
C PRO A 198 -32.66 8.93 14.58
N HIS A 199 -32.90 10.03 15.30
CA HIS A 199 -34.22 10.68 15.35
C HIS A 199 -34.60 11.26 13.98
N SER A 200 -33.64 11.80 13.24
CA SER A 200 -33.87 12.37 11.90
C SER A 200 -34.48 11.35 10.93
N LEU A 201 -34.13 10.06 11.06
CA LEU A 201 -34.70 9.00 10.22
C LEU A 201 -36.22 8.85 10.38
N ARG A 202 -36.80 9.30 11.49
CA ARG A 202 -38.22 9.13 11.80
C ARG A 202 -39.14 10.09 11.03
N TYR A 203 -38.58 11.12 10.40
CA TYR A 203 -39.38 12.11 9.66
C TYR A 203 -40.02 11.55 8.39
N ALA A 204 -39.44 10.49 7.81
CA ALA A 204 -40.00 9.81 6.64
C ALA A 204 -40.05 8.30 6.88
N ASN A 205 -41.19 7.67 6.57
CA ASN A 205 -41.37 6.23 6.77
C ASN A 205 -40.33 5.39 6.04
N GLN A 206 -39.92 5.81 4.83
CA GLN A 206 -38.89 5.10 4.06
C GLN A 206 -37.55 5.10 4.80
N ASP A 207 -37.10 6.27 5.24
CA ASP A 207 -35.83 6.48 5.95
C ASP A 207 -35.82 5.76 7.31
N ALA A 208 -36.95 5.75 8.03
CA ALA A 208 -37.09 5.09 9.33
C ALA A 208 -36.86 3.57 9.25
N THR A 209 -37.11 2.97 8.09
CA THR A 209 -36.96 1.52 7.88
C THR A 209 -35.61 1.13 7.30
N PHE A 210 -34.75 2.09 6.97
CA PHE A 210 -33.47 1.84 6.29
C PHE A 210 -32.59 0.84 7.03
N ILE A 211 -32.24 1.11 8.29
CA ILE A 211 -31.34 0.23 9.05
C ILE A 211 -31.96 -1.15 9.24
N ARG A 212 -33.26 -1.24 9.54
CA ARG A 212 -33.96 -2.52 9.63
C ARG A 212 -33.84 -3.33 8.34
N ASN A 213 -34.17 -2.71 7.20
CA ASN A 213 -34.14 -3.41 5.91
C ASN A 213 -32.70 -3.80 5.54
N LEU A 214 -31.72 -2.93 5.82
CA LEU A 214 -30.30 -3.21 5.61
C LEU A 214 -29.87 -4.46 6.40
N LEU A 215 -30.17 -4.51 7.69
CA LEU A 215 -29.85 -5.65 8.57
C LEU A 215 -30.54 -6.93 8.12
N GLN A 216 -31.84 -6.88 7.82
CA GLN A 216 -32.60 -8.06 7.38
C GLN A 216 -32.14 -8.59 6.02
N SER A 217 -31.67 -7.72 5.12
CA SER A 217 -31.13 -8.12 3.81
C SER A 217 -29.65 -8.50 3.83
N SER A 218 -28.97 -8.34 4.96
CA SER A 218 -27.50 -8.45 5.04
C SER A 218 -26.96 -9.89 5.01
N ASP A 219 -27.83 -10.90 5.11
CA ASP A 219 -27.46 -12.33 5.21
C ASP A 219 -26.58 -12.64 6.45
N SER A 220 -26.91 -12.04 7.61
CA SER A 220 -26.25 -12.31 8.90
C SER A 220 -24.71 -12.28 8.82
N PRO A 221 -24.11 -11.12 8.50
CA PRO A 221 -22.66 -10.97 8.38
C PRO A 221 -21.96 -11.23 9.72
N ASP A 222 -20.75 -11.80 9.71
CA ASP A 222 -19.96 -12.00 10.92
C ASP A 222 -19.39 -10.69 11.48
N ILE A 223 -19.16 -9.70 10.62
CA ILE A 223 -18.69 -8.36 10.98
C ILE A 223 -19.56 -7.29 10.34
N LEU A 224 -20.05 -6.33 11.13
CA LEU A 224 -20.70 -5.11 10.62
C LEU A 224 -19.85 -3.89 10.93
N ILE A 225 -19.56 -3.09 9.89
CA ILE A 225 -18.76 -1.88 9.98
C ILE A 225 -19.62 -0.71 9.51
N PHE A 226 -19.89 0.23 10.42
CA PHE A 226 -20.58 1.48 10.11
C PHE A 226 -19.58 2.64 10.20
N GLY A 227 -19.22 3.19 9.04
CA GLY A 227 -18.40 4.39 8.90
C GLY A 227 -19.27 5.62 8.63
N PHE A 228 -19.21 6.60 9.51
CA PHE A 228 -19.90 7.87 9.32
C PHE A 228 -18.91 9.02 9.16
N GLN A 229 -19.36 10.05 8.43
CA GLN A 229 -18.69 11.34 8.31
C GLN A 229 -19.68 12.47 8.64
N GLU A 230 -19.15 13.63 9.06
CA GLU A 230 -19.93 14.80 9.48
C GLU A 230 -21.05 14.52 10.49
N LEU A 231 -20.88 13.57 11.43
CA LEU A 231 -21.89 13.34 12.48
C LEU A 231 -22.07 14.51 13.44
N VAL A 232 -21.14 15.45 13.41
CA VAL A 232 -21.13 16.66 14.21
C VAL A 232 -21.29 17.84 13.28
N ASP A 233 -22.15 18.77 13.66
CA ASP A 233 -22.29 20.04 12.96
C ASP A 233 -20.98 20.86 13.08
N LEU A 234 -20.31 21.01 11.95
CA LEU A 234 -19.07 21.77 11.82
C LEU A 234 -19.34 23.27 11.53
N GLU A 235 -20.58 23.65 11.24
CA GLU A 235 -20.98 25.03 10.97
C GLU A 235 -21.23 25.84 12.26
N ASP A 236 -21.55 25.16 13.37
CA ASP A 236 -21.53 25.78 14.72
C ASP A 236 -20.09 26.09 15.14
N LYS A 237 -19.64 27.30 14.85
CA LYS A 237 -18.31 27.84 15.17
C LYS A 237 -17.98 27.74 16.67
N THR A 238 -18.98 27.83 17.54
CA THR A 238 -18.84 27.81 19.00
C THR A 238 -18.60 26.39 19.54
N ALA A 239 -19.38 25.41 19.08
CA ALA A 239 -19.19 24.00 19.42
C ALA A 239 -17.90 23.45 18.79
N THR A 240 -17.60 23.89 17.57
CA THR A 240 -16.41 23.50 16.80
C THR A 240 -15.13 24.02 17.46
N ALA A 241 -15.08 25.28 17.89
CA ALA A 241 -13.94 25.84 18.62
C ALA A 241 -13.67 25.09 19.93
N LYS A 242 -14.70 24.82 20.76
CA LYS A 242 -14.54 24.07 22.02
C LYS A 242 -13.95 22.66 21.81
N ARG A 243 -14.20 22.02 20.67
CA ARG A 243 -13.67 20.69 20.34
C ARG A 243 -12.24 20.74 19.80
N PHE A 244 -11.88 21.81 19.08
CA PHE A 244 -10.52 22.04 18.62
C PHE A 244 -9.55 22.46 19.74
N PHE A 245 -10.03 23.15 20.78
CA PHE A 245 -9.19 23.71 21.86
C PHE A 245 -9.15 22.89 23.16
N LYS A 246 -9.86 21.76 23.28
CA LYS A 246 -9.76 20.91 24.48
C LYS A 246 -8.43 20.16 24.51
N SER A 247 -7.48 20.69 25.29
CA SER A 247 -6.23 20.03 25.65
C SER A 247 -6.47 18.78 26.50
N LYS A 248 -5.60 17.77 26.34
CA LYS A 248 -5.56 16.55 27.16
C LYS A 248 -5.52 16.92 28.66
N LYS A 249 -6.66 16.94 29.35
CA LYS A 249 -6.71 16.90 30.82
C LYS A 249 -7.64 15.78 31.29
N LYS A 250 -7.04 14.90 32.10
CA LYS A 250 -7.54 13.81 32.95
C LYS A 250 -8.15 12.55 32.32
N GLU A 251 -7.66 11.42 32.84
CA GLU A 251 -8.07 10.03 32.62
C GLU A 251 -9.51 9.83 33.06
N GLY A 252 -10.39 9.58 32.09
CA GLY A 252 -11.73 9.05 32.26
C GLY A 252 -11.93 8.05 31.12
N SER A 253 -12.75 7.02 31.33
CA SER A 253 -12.97 5.97 30.33
C SER A 253 -13.42 6.57 28.99
N ASP A 254 -13.02 5.99 27.86
CA ASP A 254 -13.32 6.52 26.51
C ASP A 254 -14.83 6.75 26.26
N GLN A 255 -15.71 6.10 27.05
CA GLN A 255 -17.17 6.29 27.00
C GLN A 255 -17.64 7.68 27.45
N GLU A 256 -16.92 8.37 28.34
CA GLU A 256 -17.31 9.69 28.86
C GLU A 256 -16.95 10.86 27.92
N ARG A 257 -16.06 10.62 26.96
CA ARG A 257 -15.55 11.65 26.03
C ARG A 257 -16.36 11.80 24.74
N MET A 258 -17.33 10.91 24.49
CA MET A 258 -18.08 10.87 23.24
C MET A 258 -19.18 11.94 23.19
N SER A 259 -19.28 12.67 22.08
CA SER A 259 -20.43 13.54 21.77
C SER A 259 -21.74 12.74 21.92
N HIS A 260 -22.80 13.40 22.38
CA HIS A 260 -24.15 12.80 22.49
C HIS A 260 -24.56 12.09 21.19
N GLN A 261 -24.30 12.72 20.04
CA GLN A 261 -24.62 12.18 18.71
C GLN A 261 -23.97 10.81 18.41
N TYR A 262 -22.72 10.58 18.83
CA TYR A 262 -22.10 9.27 18.58
C TYR A 262 -22.72 8.17 19.46
N ARG A 263 -23.06 8.52 20.71
CA ARG A 263 -23.73 7.60 21.63
C ARG A 263 -25.11 7.24 21.11
N ASP A 264 -25.86 8.22 20.61
CA ASP A 264 -27.18 7.99 20.00
C ASP A 264 -27.09 7.00 18.82
N TRP A 265 -26.15 7.22 17.90
CA TRP A 265 -25.95 6.31 16.77
C TRP A 265 -25.49 4.92 17.21
N ARG A 266 -24.54 4.83 18.14
CA ARG A 266 -24.08 3.54 18.69
C ARG A 266 -25.23 2.76 19.32
N ASP A 267 -25.99 3.40 20.20
CA ASP A 267 -27.05 2.75 20.97
C ASP A 267 -28.24 2.39 20.07
N PHE A 268 -28.54 3.24 19.09
CA PHE A 268 -29.53 2.95 18.05
C PHE A 268 -29.13 1.75 17.20
N LEU A 269 -27.88 1.68 16.73
CA LEU A 269 -27.39 0.54 15.95
C LEU A 269 -27.38 -0.75 16.77
N MET A 270 -26.91 -0.69 18.01
CA MET A 270 -26.90 -1.82 18.94
C MET A 270 -28.32 -2.37 19.14
N LYS A 271 -29.28 -1.48 19.47
CA LYS A 271 -30.69 -1.86 19.60
C LYS A 271 -31.26 -2.41 18.29
N SER A 272 -30.92 -1.81 17.16
CA SER A 272 -31.40 -2.28 15.85
C SER A 272 -30.89 -3.67 15.51
N LEU A 273 -29.66 -4.00 15.92
CA LEU A 273 -29.12 -5.36 15.78
C LEU A 273 -29.90 -6.35 16.64
N ASP A 274 -30.14 -6.02 17.91
CA ASP A 274 -30.92 -6.88 18.83
C ASP A 274 -32.36 -7.10 18.33
N ASP A 275 -32.99 -6.07 17.77
CA ASP A 275 -34.39 -6.11 17.33
C ASP A 275 -34.58 -6.77 15.95
N HIS A 276 -33.56 -6.79 15.08
CA HIS A 276 -33.73 -7.11 13.65
C HIS A 276 -32.82 -8.21 13.09
N MET A 277 -31.75 -8.59 13.79
CA MET A 277 -30.94 -9.75 13.41
C MET A 277 -31.62 -11.06 13.84
N PRO A 278 -31.28 -12.21 13.23
CA PRO A 278 -31.81 -13.50 13.65
C PRO A 278 -31.54 -13.75 15.15
N ARG A 279 -32.52 -14.29 15.88
CA ARG A 279 -32.43 -14.47 17.35
C ARG A 279 -31.25 -15.35 17.83
N HIS A 280 -30.75 -16.22 16.95
CA HIS A 280 -29.61 -17.09 17.24
C HIS A 280 -28.26 -16.44 16.96
N ASP A 281 -28.27 -15.26 16.32
CA ASP A 281 -27.10 -14.52 15.90
C ASP A 281 -26.91 -13.30 16.79
N LEU A 282 -26.27 -13.51 17.95
CA LEU A 282 -25.95 -12.44 18.89
C LEU A 282 -24.78 -11.61 18.38
N TYR A 283 -24.90 -10.29 18.45
CA TYR A 283 -23.85 -9.34 18.08
C TYR A 283 -23.33 -8.58 19.28
N HIS A 284 -22.04 -8.30 19.28
CA HIS A 284 -21.38 -7.47 20.28
C HIS A 284 -20.68 -6.30 19.63
N LEU A 285 -20.72 -5.14 20.31
CA LEU A 285 -19.88 -4.02 19.93
C LEU A 285 -18.41 -4.41 20.15
N LEU A 286 -17.65 -4.50 19.06
CA LEU A 286 -16.21 -4.75 19.11
C LEU A 286 -15.45 -3.47 19.43
N HIS A 287 -15.73 -2.41 18.67
CA HIS A 287 -14.98 -1.17 18.80
C HIS A 287 -15.75 0.05 18.28
N THR A 288 -15.49 1.21 18.89
CA THR A 288 -15.87 2.51 18.36
C THR A 288 -14.67 3.43 18.33
N ALA A 289 -14.53 4.23 17.27
CA ALA A 289 -13.50 5.24 17.17
C ALA A 289 -14.07 6.53 16.56
N THR A 290 -13.50 7.69 16.90
CA THR A 290 -13.97 9.01 16.44
C THR A 290 -12.81 9.91 16.04
N LEU A 291 -13.09 10.83 15.12
CA LEU A 291 -12.20 11.93 14.76
C LEU A 291 -13.05 13.12 14.30
N VAL A 292 -13.38 14.04 15.23
CA VAL A 292 -14.21 15.24 15.03
C VAL A 292 -15.56 15.01 14.35
N GLY A 293 -15.63 14.82 13.03
CA GLY A 293 -16.87 14.51 12.30
C GLY A 293 -16.97 13.02 11.94
N LEU A 294 -15.85 12.29 11.93
CA LEU A 294 -15.81 10.88 11.60
C LEU A 294 -16.15 10.03 12.83
N PHE A 295 -16.86 8.93 12.58
CA PHE A 295 -17.18 7.91 13.57
C PHE A 295 -17.19 6.54 12.92
N THR A 296 -16.54 5.58 13.55
CA THR A 296 -16.57 4.17 13.13
C THR A 296 -17.16 3.35 14.26
N CYS A 297 -18.13 2.50 13.94
CA CYS A 297 -18.75 1.55 14.87
C CYS A 297 -18.68 0.15 14.28
N ILE A 298 -18.03 -0.78 14.97
CA ILE A 298 -17.82 -2.16 14.51
C ILE A 298 -18.52 -3.12 15.46
N PHE A 299 -19.39 -3.96 14.91
CA PHE A 299 -20.03 -5.06 15.62
C PHE A 299 -19.55 -6.39 15.05
N VAL A 300 -19.48 -7.40 15.91
CA VAL A 300 -19.10 -8.75 15.52
C VAL A 300 -20.07 -9.75 16.08
N LYS A 301 -20.29 -10.83 15.33
CA LYS A 301 -21.07 -11.97 15.78
C LYS A 301 -20.38 -12.64 16.97
N SER A 302 -21.17 -13.13 17.92
CA SER A 302 -20.65 -13.73 19.15
C SER A 302 -19.71 -14.91 18.89
N SER A 303 -20.01 -15.71 17.87
CA SER A 303 -19.17 -16.83 17.42
C SER A 303 -17.78 -16.42 16.89
N LEU A 304 -17.60 -15.17 16.46
CA LEU A 304 -16.32 -14.65 15.97
C LEU A 304 -15.50 -13.99 17.08
N ARG A 305 -16.12 -13.63 18.21
CA ARG A 305 -15.52 -12.75 19.22
C ARG A 305 -14.22 -13.29 19.80
N ASP A 306 -14.18 -14.58 20.13
CA ASP A 306 -13.01 -15.21 20.75
C ASP A 306 -11.86 -15.48 19.75
N ARG A 307 -12.13 -15.35 18.45
CA ARG A 307 -11.15 -15.44 17.37
C ARG A 307 -10.46 -14.11 17.10
N ILE A 308 -10.94 -13.01 17.70
CA ILE A 308 -10.41 -11.66 17.46
C ILE A 308 -9.31 -11.31 18.46
N ARG A 309 -8.15 -10.88 17.93
CA ARG A 309 -6.99 -10.47 18.73
C ARG A 309 -6.30 -9.23 18.18
N ASN A 310 -5.43 -8.63 19.00
CA ASN A 310 -4.64 -7.43 18.66
C ASN A 310 -5.48 -6.29 18.06
N LEU A 311 -6.62 -5.98 18.68
CA LEU A 311 -7.44 -4.83 18.33
C LEU A 311 -6.65 -3.54 18.61
N SER A 312 -6.58 -2.65 17.63
CA SER A 312 -6.00 -1.31 17.77
C SER A 312 -6.69 -0.34 16.84
N ALA A 313 -6.78 0.91 17.26
CA ALA A 313 -7.32 1.99 16.44
C ALA A 313 -6.44 3.23 16.52
N SER A 314 -6.42 4.00 15.45
CA SER A 314 -5.64 5.23 15.34
C SER A 314 -6.34 6.24 14.44
N GLU A 315 -5.94 7.51 14.54
CA GLU A 315 -6.51 8.64 13.80
C GLU A 315 -5.44 9.39 13.01
N VAL A 316 -5.77 9.81 11.78
CA VAL A 316 -4.91 10.65 10.95
C VAL A 316 -5.62 11.96 10.67
N LYS A 317 -5.05 13.08 11.10
CA LYS A 317 -5.59 14.42 10.86
C LYS A 317 -5.10 14.96 9.53
N ARG A 318 -6.02 15.44 8.69
CA ARG A 318 -5.74 16.00 7.35
C ARG A 318 -6.37 17.37 7.11
N GLY A 319 -7.18 17.89 8.04
CA GLY A 319 -7.75 19.23 7.97
C GLY A 319 -6.70 20.33 8.10
N MET A 320 -6.88 21.45 7.38
CA MET A 320 -5.98 22.61 7.35
C MET A 320 -4.49 22.23 7.27
N GLY A 321 -4.10 21.41 6.28
CA GLY A 321 -2.71 21.00 6.09
C GLY A 321 -2.21 19.94 7.07
N GLY A 322 -3.11 19.19 7.72
CA GLY A 322 -2.75 18.10 8.66
C GLY A 322 -2.88 18.46 10.14
N LEU A 323 -3.23 19.71 10.46
CA LEU A 323 -3.29 20.20 11.84
C LEU A 323 -4.65 19.97 12.52
N HIS A 324 -5.71 19.76 11.73
CA HIS A 324 -7.08 19.69 12.23
C HIS A 324 -7.77 18.36 11.89
N GLY A 325 -8.63 17.87 12.79
CA GLY A 325 -9.29 16.57 12.66
C GLY A 325 -10.62 16.56 11.90
N ASN A 326 -11.09 17.68 11.34
CA ASN A 326 -12.34 17.71 10.60
C ASN A 326 -12.29 16.93 9.27
N LYS A 327 -11.09 16.71 8.73
CA LYS A 327 -10.77 15.80 7.63
C LYS A 327 -9.67 14.85 8.09
N GLY A 328 -9.64 13.65 7.55
CA GLY A 328 -8.72 12.63 8.02
C GLY A 328 -9.17 11.21 7.75
N ALA A 329 -8.67 10.30 8.59
CA ALA A 329 -9.12 8.92 8.62
C ALA A 329 -9.12 8.37 10.05
N ILE A 330 -10.03 7.44 10.29
CA ILE A 330 -10.01 6.51 11.42
C ILE A 330 -9.55 5.17 10.86
N VAL A 331 -8.54 4.57 11.48
CA VAL A 331 -7.99 3.26 11.12
C VAL A 331 -8.25 2.32 12.28
N VAL A 332 -8.90 1.19 12.03
CA VAL A 332 -9.12 0.13 13.03
C VAL A 332 -8.56 -1.17 12.48
N ARG A 333 -7.68 -1.83 13.23
CA ARG A 333 -7.08 -3.10 12.88
C ARG A 333 -7.32 -4.14 13.96
N PHE A 334 -7.47 -5.38 13.55
CA PHE A 334 -7.45 -6.55 14.42
C PHE A 334 -7.12 -7.78 13.58
N LEU A 335 -6.80 -8.89 14.24
CA LEU A 335 -6.71 -10.18 13.57
C LEU A 335 -7.99 -10.97 13.83
N VAL A 336 -8.43 -11.72 12.83
CA VAL A 336 -9.35 -12.86 12.99
C VAL A 336 -8.51 -14.10 12.77
N ASP A 337 -8.39 -14.93 13.81
CA ASP A 337 -7.37 -15.99 13.88
C ASP A 337 -5.98 -15.45 13.51
N ASP A 338 -5.38 -15.94 12.44
CA ASP A 338 -4.06 -15.54 11.94
C ASP A 338 -4.11 -14.60 10.73
N THR A 339 -5.28 -14.03 10.42
CA THR A 339 -5.44 -13.06 9.34
C THR A 339 -5.53 -11.63 9.82
N SER A 340 -4.65 -10.75 9.35
CA SER A 340 -4.72 -9.33 9.68
C SER A 340 -5.73 -8.56 8.83
N MET A 341 -6.62 -7.84 9.50
CA MET A 341 -7.67 -7.02 8.88
C MET A 341 -7.51 -5.55 9.29
N CYS A 342 -7.70 -4.64 8.34
CA CYS A 342 -7.59 -3.20 8.55
C CYS A 342 -8.74 -2.44 7.87
N PHE A 343 -9.54 -1.72 8.66
CA PHE A 343 -10.70 -0.96 8.22
C PHE A 343 -10.42 0.53 8.35
N ILE A 344 -10.61 1.28 7.26
CA ILE A 344 -10.26 2.68 7.17
C ILE A 344 -11.51 3.47 6.82
N ASN A 345 -11.96 4.36 7.70
CA ASN A 345 -13.03 5.32 7.44
C ASN A 345 -12.42 6.69 7.15
N CYS A 346 -12.58 7.21 5.94
CA CYS A 346 -11.97 8.45 5.45
C CYS A 346 -12.98 9.59 5.32
N HIS A 347 -12.47 10.81 5.48
CA HIS A 347 -13.15 12.03 5.07
C HIS A 347 -12.11 13.01 4.53
N LEU A 348 -12.01 13.10 3.20
CA LEU A 348 -10.89 13.79 2.54
C LEU A 348 -11.20 15.26 2.20
N ALA A 349 -10.19 16.00 1.74
CA ALA A 349 -10.33 17.38 1.29
C ALA A 349 -11.49 17.59 0.29
N ALA A 350 -12.39 18.50 0.63
CA ALA A 350 -13.56 18.86 -0.18
C ALA A 350 -13.21 19.91 -1.25
N GLY A 351 -14.07 20.01 -2.28
CA GLY A 351 -13.97 21.01 -3.34
C GLY A 351 -13.60 20.44 -4.71
N GLN A 352 -14.14 21.06 -5.76
CA GLN A 352 -14.02 20.60 -7.16
C GLN A 352 -12.55 20.45 -7.57
N SER A 353 -11.76 21.51 -7.40
CA SER A 353 -10.37 21.59 -7.85
C SER A 353 -9.34 20.98 -6.88
N GLN A 354 -9.78 20.29 -5.83
CA GLN A 354 -8.91 19.81 -4.74
C GLN A 354 -8.46 18.34 -4.90
N ALA A 355 -8.41 17.82 -6.13
CA ALA A 355 -8.04 16.43 -6.40
C ALA A 355 -6.62 16.10 -5.90
N ASN A 356 -5.65 16.99 -6.11
CA ASN A 356 -4.28 16.80 -5.62
C ASN A 356 -4.20 16.76 -4.10
N SER A 357 -4.98 17.61 -3.41
CA SER A 357 -5.08 17.58 -1.94
C SER A 357 -5.60 16.23 -1.46
N ARG A 358 -6.61 15.64 -2.13
CA ARG A 358 -7.11 14.29 -1.83
C ARG A 358 -6.07 13.20 -2.10
N HIS A 359 -5.31 13.30 -3.19
CA HIS A 359 -4.21 12.36 -3.46
C HIS A 359 -3.17 12.40 -2.32
N ASN A 360 -2.79 13.60 -1.88
CA ASN A 360 -1.85 13.81 -0.80
C ASN A 360 -2.39 13.31 0.56
N ASP A 361 -3.69 13.53 0.82
CA ASP A 361 -4.33 13.03 2.03
C ASP A 361 -4.30 11.50 2.09
N ILE A 362 -4.66 10.83 1.00
CA ILE A 362 -4.61 9.36 0.93
C ILE A 362 -3.18 8.85 1.07
N ALA A 363 -2.20 9.47 0.39
CA ALA A 363 -0.81 9.07 0.53
C ALA A 363 -0.35 9.15 1.98
N ALA A 364 -0.62 10.28 2.65
CA ALA A 364 -0.30 10.45 4.06
C ALA A 364 -1.02 9.45 4.97
N ILE A 365 -2.31 9.18 4.74
CA ILE A 365 -3.07 8.20 5.53
C ILE A 365 -2.45 6.81 5.40
N LEU A 366 -2.08 6.37 4.19
CA LEU A 366 -1.56 5.03 3.94
C LEU A 366 -0.10 4.84 4.37
N GLU A 367 0.70 5.91 4.40
CA GLU A 367 2.14 5.89 4.65
C GLU A 367 2.55 6.30 6.07
N THR A 368 1.61 6.77 6.89
CA THR A 368 1.92 7.08 8.29
C THR A 368 1.95 5.79 9.12
N PRO A 369 3.01 5.53 9.91
CA PRO A 369 3.04 4.42 10.87
C PRO A 369 2.17 4.79 12.08
N LEU A 370 0.95 4.26 12.10
CA LEU A 370 -0.12 4.72 13.01
C LEU A 370 -0.45 3.71 14.10
N LEU A 371 -0.10 2.45 13.87
CA LEU A 371 -0.53 1.30 14.66
C LEU A 371 0.65 0.71 15.42
N PRO A 372 0.43 -0.02 16.54
CA PRO A 372 1.51 -0.68 17.25
C PRO A 372 2.22 -1.73 16.38
N ALA A 373 3.55 -1.69 16.38
CA ALA A 373 4.38 -2.70 15.74
C ALA A 373 4.32 -4.04 16.47
N GLU A 374 4.19 -5.13 15.72
CA GLU A 374 4.52 -6.47 16.20
C GLU A 374 6.04 -6.62 16.22
N ARG A 375 6.59 -6.99 17.38
CA ARG A 375 8.04 -7.05 17.58
C ARG A 375 8.58 -8.46 17.42
N ASP A 376 7.72 -9.48 17.49
CA ASP A 376 8.09 -10.87 17.27
C ASP A 376 8.17 -11.18 15.77
N PRO A 377 9.36 -11.46 15.21
CA PRO A 377 9.52 -11.75 13.79
C PRO A 377 8.72 -12.96 13.33
N ASN A 378 8.55 -13.96 14.19
CA ASN A 378 7.79 -15.18 13.86
C ASN A 378 6.29 -14.90 13.74
N LYS A 379 5.77 -13.95 14.52
CA LYS A 379 4.37 -13.52 14.38
C LYS A 379 4.19 -12.58 13.21
N ARG A 380 5.19 -11.75 12.90
CA ARG A 380 5.13 -10.79 11.78
C ARG A 380 4.93 -11.49 10.45
N ILE A 381 5.77 -12.49 10.16
CA ILE A 381 5.71 -13.26 8.92
C ILE A 381 4.36 -13.98 8.73
N ASP A 382 3.76 -14.42 9.85
CA ASP A 382 2.48 -15.12 9.84
C ASP A 382 1.29 -14.17 9.65
N SER A 383 1.37 -12.94 10.22
CA SER A 383 0.23 -12.03 10.34
C SER A 383 0.22 -10.87 9.36
N TYR A 384 1.38 -10.41 8.89
CA TYR A 384 1.51 -9.22 8.03
C TYR A 384 2.16 -9.58 6.69
N THR A 385 2.25 -8.60 5.81
CA THR A 385 2.72 -8.80 4.44
C THR A 385 3.62 -7.67 3.97
N GLY A 386 4.56 -8.01 3.08
CA GLY A 386 5.49 -7.08 2.43
C GLY A 386 6.62 -6.64 3.35
N GLY A 387 7.08 -7.51 4.26
CA GLY A 387 8.08 -7.16 5.28
C GLY A 387 7.56 -6.19 6.36
N GLY A 388 6.25 -5.96 6.41
CA GLY A 388 5.60 -5.04 7.35
C GLY A 388 5.67 -5.51 8.81
N ASP A 389 5.50 -4.58 9.74
CA ASP A 389 5.40 -4.87 11.18
C ASP A 389 3.99 -4.61 11.74
N GLY A 390 3.06 -4.22 10.88
CA GLY A 390 1.69 -3.90 11.24
C GLY A 390 1.50 -2.44 11.65
N THR A 391 2.52 -1.59 11.54
CA THR A 391 2.40 -0.15 11.79
C THR A 391 1.69 0.58 10.65
N LEU A 392 1.86 0.10 9.41
CA LEU A 392 1.25 0.68 8.21
C LEU A 392 -0.03 -0.06 7.83
N ILE A 393 -0.95 0.65 7.16
CA ILE A 393 -2.20 0.06 6.66
C ILE A 393 -1.90 -1.07 5.66
N LEU A 394 -0.90 -0.89 4.80
CA LEU A 394 -0.60 -1.84 3.72
C LEU A 394 0.18 -3.07 4.17
N ASP A 395 0.63 -3.11 5.42
CA ASP A 395 1.20 -4.30 6.08
C ASP A 395 0.13 -5.37 6.32
N HIS A 396 -1.14 -4.98 6.32
CA HIS A 396 -2.24 -5.89 6.62
C HIS A 396 -2.65 -6.68 5.37
N GLU A 397 -3.11 -7.90 5.60
CA GLU A 397 -3.51 -8.81 4.53
C GLU A 397 -4.80 -8.37 3.87
N LEU A 398 -5.81 -8.02 4.67
CA LEU A 398 -7.13 -7.60 4.20
C LEU A 398 -7.40 -6.15 4.62
N CYS A 399 -7.50 -5.24 3.66
CA CYS A 399 -7.80 -3.84 3.92
C CYS A 399 -9.13 -3.44 3.26
N VAL A 400 -10.00 -2.74 3.99
CA VAL A 400 -11.19 -2.08 3.42
C VAL A 400 -11.18 -0.61 3.76
N LEU A 401 -11.14 0.23 2.73
CA LEU A 401 -11.23 1.67 2.80
C LEU A 401 -12.64 2.09 2.41
N ASN A 402 -13.30 2.83 3.30
CA ASN A 402 -14.61 3.40 3.10
C ASN A 402 -14.59 4.89 3.46
N GLY A 403 -15.55 5.66 2.98
CA GLY A 403 -15.72 7.04 3.43
C GLY A 403 -16.18 8.02 2.37
N ASP A 404 -16.32 9.27 2.78
CA ASP A 404 -16.44 10.42 1.90
C ASP A 404 -15.05 10.80 1.38
N LEU A 405 -14.69 10.24 0.23
CA LEU A 405 -13.43 10.52 -0.45
C LEU A 405 -13.47 11.84 -1.21
N ASN A 406 -14.63 12.48 -1.34
CA ASN A 406 -14.80 13.81 -1.91
C ASN A 406 -14.30 14.00 -3.36
N TYR A 407 -13.98 12.93 -4.10
CA TYR A 407 -13.65 13.02 -5.52
C TYR A 407 -14.87 13.43 -6.34
N ARG A 408 -14.65 14.27 -7.35
CA ARG A 408 -15.69 14.91 -8.15
C ARG A 408 -15.64 14.44 -9.60
N ILE A 409 -16.62 14.88 -10.39
CA ILE A 409 -16.67 14.65 -11.83
C ILE A 409 -16.09 15.89 -12.51
N ASP A 410 -15.03 15.73 -13.29
CA ASP A 410 -14.34 16.84 -13.96
C ASP A 410 -14.92 17.17 -15.34
N THR A 411 -14.59 18.36 -15.84
CA THR A 411 -14.75 18.76 -17.26
C THR A 411 -16.18 18.74 -17.82
N MET A 412 -17.19 18.85 -16.96
CA MET A 412 -18.60 18.95 -17.34
C MET A 412 -19.31 20.03 -16.52
N SER A 413 -20.24 20.76 -17.14
CA SER A 413 -21.12 21.67 -16.38
C SER A 413 -22.08 20.87 -15.52
N ARG A 414 -22.52 21.43 -14.38
CA ARG A 414 -23.52 20.80 -13.50
C ARG A 414 -24.73 20.31 -14.28
N ASP A 415 -25.28 21.15 -15.16
CA ASP A 415 -26.52 20.82 -15.87
C ASP A 415 -26.31 19.66 -16.84
N THR A 416 -25.11 19.52 -17.42
CA THR A 416 -24.72 18.33 -18.21
C THR A 416 -24.66 17.08 -17.34
N VAL A 417 -24.10 17.19 -16.13
CA VAL A 417 -24.04 16.06 -15.18
C VAL A 417 -25.44 15.62 -14.78
N VAL A 418 -26.30 16.56 -14.37
CA VAL A 418 -27.70 16.28 -13.99
C VAL A 418 -28.46 15.65 -15.15
N MET A 419 -28.31 16.16 -16.37
CA MET A 419 -28.97 15.60 -17.55
C MET A 419 -28.49 14.17 -17.83
N ALA A 420 -27.19 13.91 -17.76
CA ALA A 420 -26.63 12.57 -17.95
C ALA A 420 -27.13 11.58 -16.89
N VAL A 421 -27.26 12.01 -15.63
CA VAL A 421 -27.87 11.19 -14.56
C VAL A 421 -29.34 10.89 -14.89
N LYS A 422 -30.13 11.88 -15.30
CA LYS A 422 -31.54 11.68 -15.70
C LYS A 422 -31.69 10.70 -16.87
N GLN A 423 -30.72 10.69 -17.78
CA GLN A 423 -30.65 9.75 -18.90
C GLN A 423 -30.03 8.38 -18.54
N ASN A 424 -29.68 8.17 -17.26
CA ASN A 424 -28.94 7.01 -16.78
C ASN A 424 -27.61 6.74 -17.54
N ASN A 425 -27.01 7.77 -18.12
CA ASN A 425 -25.73 7.68 -18.83
C ASN A 425 -24.56 7.84 -17.85
N LEU A 426 -24.50 6.92 -16.87
CA LEU A 426 -23.50 6.96 -15.80
C LEU A 426 -22.09 6.68 -16.33
N ALA A 427 -21.95 5.84 -17.36
CA ALA A 427 -20.67 5.50 -17.96
C ALA A 427 -19.90 6.75 -18.44
N LYS A 428 -20.59 7.68 -19.12
CA LYS A 428 -20.01 8.95 -19.56
C LYS A 428 -19.48 9.80 -18.41
N LEU A 429 -20.16 9.76 -17.26
CA LEU A 429 -19.75 10.49 -16.06
C LEU A 429 -18.56 9.82 -15.37
N LEU A 430 -18.57 8.49 -15.26
CA LEU A 430 -17.49 7.70 -14.66
C LEU A 430 -16.17 7.82 -15.44
N GLU A 431 -16.22 8.07 -16.74
CA GLU A 431 -15.01 8.40 -17.52
C GLU A 431 -14.28 9.66 -17.03
N ARG A 432 -15.01 10.56 -16.35
CA ARG A 432 -14.53 11.84 -15.82
C ARG A 432 -14.51 11.89 -14.29
N ASP A 433 -14.82 10.79 -13.62
CA ASP A 433 -14.66 10.66 -12.17
C ASP A 433 -13.17 10.77 -11.82
N GLN A 434 -12.83 11.76 -10.97
CA GLN A 434 -11.44 12.07 -10.65
C GLN A 434 -10.69 10.87 -10.04
N LEU A 435 -11.35 10.05 -9.21
CA LEU A 435 -10.73 8.87 -8.60
C LEU A 435 -10.40 7.81 -9.66
N LEU A 436 -11.36 7.46 -10.52
CA LEU A 436 -11.16 6.49 -11.59
C LEU A 436 -10.15 6.98 -12.64
N VAL A 437 -10.15 8.29 -12.95
CA VAL A 437 -9.14 8.90 -13.83
C VAL A 437 -7.76 8.81 -13.20
N ALA A 438 -7.60 9.14 -11.91
CA ALA A 438 -6.31 9.03 -11.21
C ALA A 438 -5.79 7.59 -11.20
N ARG A 439 -6.65 6.59 -10.92
CA ARG A 439 -6.27 5.17 -10.95
C ARG A 439 -5.80 4.70 -12.34
N ARG A 440 -6.40 5.23 -13.42
CA ARG A 440 -6.02 4.91 -14.80
C ARG A 440 -4.75 5.64 -15.27
N ARG A 441 -4.58 6.91 -14.91
CA ARG A 441 -3.56 7.79 -15.53
C ARG A 441 -2.32 8.03 -14.68
N ASN A 442 -2.35 7.82 -13.36
CA ASN A 442 -1.22 8.09 -12.47
C ASN A 442 -0.68 6.78 -11.90
N PRO A 443 0.42 6.23 -12.45
CA PRO A 443 0.97 4.97 -11.97
C PRO A 443 1.34 4.95 -10.49
N GLY A 444 1.75 6.09 -9.93
CA GLY A 444 2.12 6.26 -8.53
C GLY A 444 0.93 6.49 -7.59
N PHE A 445 -0.31 6.52 -8.09
CA PHE A 445 -1.48 6.78 -7.26
C PHE A 445 -1.78 5.62 -6.30
N ARG A 446 -1.81 5.89 -4.98
CA ARG A 446 -1.84 4.84 -3.95
C ARG A 446 -3.10 3.96 -3.95
N LEU A 447 -4.27 4.48 -4.35
CA LEU A 447 -5.48 3.65 -4.48
C LEU A 447 -5.50 2.77 -5.74
N ARG A 448 -4.43 2.75 -6.56
CA ARG A 448 -4.26 1.70 -7.58
C ARG A 448 -4.06 0.33 -6.96
N ALA A 449 -3.52 0.26 -5.74
CA ALA A 449 -3.36 -0.98 -4.99
C ALA A 449 -4.67 -1.53 -4.42
N PHE A 450 -5.77 -0.79 -4.55
CA PHE A 450 -7.11 -1.19 -4.12
C PHE A 450 -8.01 -1.45 -5.32
N GLU A 451 -8.94 -2.37 -5.15
CA GLU A 451 -10.05 -2.67 -6.03
C GLU A 451 -11.30 -1.88 -5.61
N GLU A 452 -12.21 -1.66 -6.56
CA GLU A 452 -13.53 -1.06 -6.33
C GLU A 452 -14.49 -1.74 -7.32
N LEU A 453 -15.66 -2.20 -6.83
CA LEU A 453 -16.67 -2.75 -7.73
C LEU A 453 -17.21 -1.68 -8.69
N PRO A 454 -17.64 -2.06 -9.92
CA PRO A 454 -18.25 -1.13 -10.84
C PRO A 454 -19.46 -0.40 -10.23
N ILE A 455 -19.44 0.94 -10.30
CA ILE A 455 -20.52 1.79 -9.80
C ILE A 455 -21.70 1.70 -10.77
N LYS A 456 -22.86 1.28 -10.27
CA LYS A 456 -24.11 1.14 -11.02
C LYS A 456 -25.25 2.00 -10.49
N PHE A 457 -24.94 2.93 -9.58
CA PHE A 457 -25.89 3.85 -8.95
C PHE A 457 -25.53 5.30 -9.29
N ALA A 458 -26.53 6.19 -9.25
CA ALA A 458 -26.33 7.61 -9.51
C ALA A 458 -25.49 8.29 -8.41
N PRO A 459 -24.87 9.45 -8.68
CA PRO A 459 -24.07 10.21 -7.71
C PRO A 459 -24.72 10.32 -6.32
N THR A 460 -23.90 10.24 -5.27
CA THR A 460 -24.38 10.21 -3.87
C THR A 460 -24.45 11.60 -3.24
N TYR A 461 -23.83 12.60 -3.88
CA TYR A 461 -23.74 13.99 -3.46
C TYR A 461 -24.03 14.90 -4.66
N LYS A 462 -24.53 16.14 -4.55
CA LYS A 462 -25.12 16.78 -3.36
C LYS A 462 -26.62 16.91 -3.56
N TYR A 463 -27.40 16.51 -2.56
CA TYR A 463 -28.84 16.64 -2.56
C TYR A 463 -29.32 17.85 -1.74
N ASP A 464 -30.55 18.28 -1.98
CA ASP A 464 -31.29 19.07 -1.01
C ASP A 464 -31.85 18.13 0.06
N VAL A 465 -31.68 18.48 1.33
CA VAL A 465 -32.08 17.60 2.44
C VAL A 465 -33.60 17.39 2.42
N GLY A 466 -34.02 16.14 2.56
CA GLY A 466 -35.42 15.72 2.51
C GLY A 466 -35.98 15.45 1.11
N THR A 467 -35.22 15.69 0.04
CA THR A 467 -35.69 15.51 -1.35
C THR A 467 -34.75 14.62 -2.17
N ASP A 468 -35.16 14.25 -3.39
CA ASP A 468 -34.32 13.59 -4.39
C ASP A 468 -33.74 14.57 -5.43
N ASP A 469 -33.90 15.87 -5.18
CA ASP A 469 -33.37 16.93 -6.03
C ASP A 469 -31.90 17.20 -5.70
N TYR A 470 -31.09 17.35 -6.75
CA TYR A 470 -29.70 17.78 -6.60
C TYR A 470 -29.63 19.28 -6.27
N ASP A 471 -28.65 19.63 -5.44
CA ASP A 471 -28.41 20.96 -4.85
C ASP A 471 -28.95 22.13 -5.68
N THR A 472 -30.03 22.73 -5.18
CA THR A 472 -30.68 23.93 -5.74
C THR A 472 -30.23 25.22 -5.05
N SER A 473 -29.38 25.12 -4.02
CA SER A 473 -28.79 26.28 -3.35
C SER A 473 -27.99 27.16 -4.32
N GLU A 474 -27.70 28.40 -3.91
CA GLU A 474 -26.90 29.36 -4.71
C GLU A 474 -25.55 28.79 -5.16
N LYS A 475 -24.96 27.88 -4.36
CA LYS A 475 -23.67 27.25 -4.66
C LYS A 475 -23.75 26.25 -5.82
N ARG A 476 -24.95 25.76 -6.18
CA ARG A 476 -25.26 24.83 -7.27
C ARG A 476 -24.14 23.81 -7.47
N ARG A 477 -23.84 23.02 -6.44
CA ARG A 477 -22.78 22.01 -6.50
C ARG A 477 -23.16 20.95 -7.53
N SER A 478 -22.18 20.56 -8.35
CA SER A 478 -22.37 19.47 -9.30
C SER A 478 -22.47 18.13 -8.56
N PRO A 479 -23.35 17.20 -9.01
CA PRO A 479 -23.38 15.87 -8.46
C PRO A 479 -22.04 15.13 -8.58
N ALA A 480 -21.70 14.27 -7.62
CA ALA A 480 -20.49 13.45 -7.59
C ALA A 480 -20.63 12.15 -6.77
N TRP A 481 -19.80 11.16 -7.07
CA TRP A 481 -19.61 9.95 -6.25
C TRP A 481 -18.53 10.19 -5.20
N CYS A 482 -18.93 10.88 -4.13
CA CYS A 482 -18.06 11.20 -3.00
C CYS A 482 -17.84 9.99 -2.08
N ASP A 483 -18.90 9.22 -1.84
CA ASP A 483 -18.94 8.10 -0.89
C ASP A 483 -18.53 6.80 -1.58
N ARG A 484 -17.45 6.16 -1.11
CA ARG A 484 -16.81 5.04 -1.83
C ARG A 484 -16.45 3.89 -0.91
N LEU A 485 -16.41 2.67 -1.48
CA LEU A 485 -15.87 1.46 -0.88
C LEU A 485 -14.76 0.90 -1.78
N LEU A 486 -13.57 0.74 -1.21
CA LEU A 486 -12.41 0.16 -1.87
C LEU A 486 -11.80 -0.93 -0.99
N TYR A 487 -11.20 -1.95 -1.58
CA TYR A 487 -10.62 -3.06 -0.82
C TYR A 487 -9.31 -3.57 -1.43
N ARG A 488 -8.47 -4.20 -0.60
CA ARG A 488 -7.22 -4.85 -1.01
C ARG A 488 -7.07 -6.14 -0.22
N GLY A 489 -6.96 -7.27 -0.90
CA GLY A 489 -6.66 -8.53 -0.22
C GLY A 489 -6.24 -9.68 -1.12
N ARG A 490 -5.62 -9.39 -2.27
CA ARG A 490 -4.95 -10.36 -3.16
C ARG A 490 -5.76 -11.66 -3.39
N GLY A 491 -7.04 -11.54 -3.73
CA GLY A 491 -7.94 -12.68 -3.98
C GLY A 491 -8.68 -13.24 -2.76
N ARG A 492 -8.31 -12.87 -1.53
CA ARG A 492 -9.00 -13.24 -0.28
C ARG A 492 -10.13 -12.30 0.13
N ILE A 493 -10.45 -11.30 -0.71
CA ILE A 493 -11.63 -10.45 -0.55
C ILE A 493 -12.49 -10.58 -1.79
N LYS A 494 -13.77 -10.86 -1.60
CA LYS A 494 -14.78 -10.76 -2.65
C LYS A 494 -15.89 -9.82 -2.18
N GLN A 495 -15.99 -8.65 -2.81
CA GLN A 495 -17.16 -7.80 -2.64
C GLN A 495 -18.33 -8.38 -3.45
N LEU A 496 -19.48 -8.56 -2.80
CA LEU A 496 -20.68 -9.21 -3.35
C LEU A 496 -21.65 -8.22 -3.96
N ASP A 497 -21.73 -7.01 -3.40
CA ASP A 497 -22.56 -5.92 -3.90
C ASP A 497 -21.98 -4.54 -3.59
N TYR A 498 -22.52 -3.53 -4.25
CA TYR A 498 -22.15 -2.14 -4.08
C TYR A 498 -23.37 -1.25 -4.33
N VAL A 499 -23.99 -0.78 -3.26
CA VAL A 499 -25.37 -0.27 -3.28
C VAL A 499 -25.45 1.10 -2.62
N ARG A 500 -26.14 2.03 -3.28
CA ARG A 500 -26.59 3.30 -2.70
C ARG A 500 -28.00 3.14 -2.13
N HIS A 501 -28.27 3.78 -1.00
CA HIS A 501 -29.58 3.76 -0.35
C HIS A 501 -30.28 5.11 -0.43
N GLU A 502 -31.60 5.11 -0.66
CA GLU A 502 -32.40 6.34 -0.80
C GLU A 502 -32.87 6.88 0.55
N VAL A 503 -31.91 7.33 1.36
CA VAL A 503 -32.14 7.99 2.65
C VAL A 503 -31.92 9.49 2.49
N ARG A 504 -32.85 10.32 2.96
CA ARG A 504 -32.94 11.74 2.60
C ARG A 504 -32.61 12.71 3.73
N VAL A 505 -32.26 12.20 4.91
CA VAL A 505 -31.93 13.05 6.08
C VAL A 505 -30.59 13.77 5.98
N SER A 506 -29.81 13.51 4.92
CA SER A 506 -28.53 14.16 4.61
C SER A 506 -28.52 14.58 3.13
N ASP A 507 -27.63 15.52 2.81
CA ASP A 507 -27.30 15.89 1.43
C ASP A 507 -26.44 14.82 0.71
N HIS A 508 -26.06 13.77 1.44
CA HIS A 508 -25.47 12.54 0.91
C HIS A 508 -26.40 11.32 1.04
N ARG A 509 -26.20 10.34 0.15
CA ARG A 509 -26.84 9.02 0.21
C ARG A 509 -25.90 7.96 0.81
N PRO A 510 -26.34 7.13 1.79
CA PRO A 510 -25.54 6.04 2.32
C PRO A 510 -25.14 5.05 1.23
N VAL A 511 -23.94 4.47 1.35
CA VAL A 511 -23.44 3.42 0.47
C VAL A 511 -23.02 2.21 1.28
N THR A 512 -23.38 1.01 0.82
CA THR A 512 -23.01 -0.26 1.46
C THR A 512 -22.38 -1.23 0.48
N GLY A 513 -21.63 -2.18 1.04
CA GLY A 513 -21.13 -3.34 0.33
C GLY A 513 -21.03 -4.53 1.27
N ARG A 514 -21.51 -5.68 0.82
CA ARG A 514 -21.25 -6.97 1.46
C ARG A 514 -19.95 -7.56 0.93
N PHE A 515 -19.18 -8.14 1.82
CA PHE A 515 -17.88 -8.73 1.55
C PHE A 515 -17.85 -10.16 2.05
N ARG A 516 -17.07 -10.98 1.36
CA ARG A 516 -16.57 -12.25 1.86
C ARG A 516 -15.07 -12.14 2.03
N PHE A 517 -14.59 -12.50 3.20
CA PHE A 517 -13.18 -12.50 3.55
C PHE A 517 -12.74 -13.93 3.82
N THR A 518 -11.71 -14.38 3.13
CA THR A 518 -11.07 -15.68 3.41
C THR A 518 -10.01 -15.47 4.48
N VAL A 519 -10.27 -15.98 5.68
CA VAL A 519 -9.34 -15.93 6.81
C VAL A 519 -8.64 -17.27 6.97
N LYS A 520 -7.37 -17.22 7.38
CA LYS A 520 -6.51 -18.36 7.65
C LYS A 520 -6.34 -18.58 9.15
N ARG A 521 -6.25 -19.85 9.52
CA ARG A 521 -5.86 -20.33 10.85
C ARG A 521 -4.67 -21.27 10.70
N ILE A 522 -3.59 -20.99 11.40
CA ILE A 522 -2.32 -21.71 11.30
C ILE A 522 -2.33 -22.93 12.23
N ASP A 523 -1.97 -24.12 11.72
CA ASP A 523 -1.58 -25.26 12.54
C ASP A 523 -0.10 -25.09 12.95
N PRO A 524 0.22 -24.97 14.26
CA PRO A 524 1.58 -24.71 14.69
C PRO A 524 2.59 -25.81 14.34
N ARG A 525 2.15 -27.08 14.23
CA ARG A 525 3.05 -28.21 13.94
C ARG A 525 3.40 -28.23 12.47
N ASP A 526 2.40 -28.14 11.60
CA ASP A 526 2.63 -28.15 10.15
C ASP A 526 3.39 -26.89 9.71
N ARG A 527 3.12 -25.74 10.36
CA ARG A 527 3.88 -24.50 10.15
C ARG A 527 5.33 -24.62 10.58
N ALA A 528 5.64 -25.38 11.63
CA ALA A 528 7.02 -25.62 12.04
C ALA A 528 7.77 -26.51 11.03
N VAL A 529 7.09 -27.51 10.45
CA VAL A 529 7.66 -28.34 9.37
C VAL A 529 7.94 -27.51 8.13
N ALA A 530 6.94 -26.75 7.64
CA ALA A 530 7.09 -25.86 6.50
C ALA A 530 8.21 -24.82 6.70
N TRP A 531 8.33 -24.29 7.93
CA TRP A 531 9.40 -23.36 8.29
C TRP A 531 10.79 -24.00 8.22
N MET A 532 10.96 -25.22 8.73
CA MET A 532 12.23 -25.94 8.63
C MET A 532 12.62 -26.17 7.16
N ASP A 533 11.67 -26.60 6.33
CA ASP A 533 11.93 -26.78 4.90
C ASP A 533 12.25 -25.45 4.19
N CYS A 534 11.59 -24.36 4.58
CA CYS A 534 11.89 -23.01 4.08
C CYS A 534 13.32 -22.58 4.45
N GLN A 535 13.79 -22.89 5.66
CA GLN A 535 15.16 -22.59 6.09
C GLN A 535 16.19 -23.36 5.26
N VAL A 536 15.97 -24.65 5.04
CA VAL A 536 16.85 -25.48 4.19
C VAL A 536 16.91 -24.93 2.76
N ARG A 537 15.76 -24.58 2.16
CA ARG A 537 15.73 -24.00 0.80
C ARG A 537 16.44 -22.64 0.73
N PHE A 538 16.37 -21.84 1.79
CA PHE A 538 17.12 -20.58 1.85
C PHE A 538 18.64 -20.82 1.96
N GLU A 539 19.07 -21.80 2.75
CA GLU A 539 20.49 -22.18 2.83
C GLU A 539 21.02 -22.66 1.47
N ASP A 540 20.22 -23.44 0.72
CA ASP A 540 20.55 -23.85 -0.65
C ASP A 540 20.63 -22.67 -1.62
N LEU A 541 19.76 -21.66 -1.48
CA LEU A 541 19.84 -20.41 -2.25
C LEU A 541 21.14 -19.67 -1.93
N ARG A 542 21.43 -19.45 -0.65
CA ARG A 542 22.63 -18.75 -0.20
C ARG A 542 23.90 -19.45 -0.67
N ALA A 543 23.98 -20.77 -0.53
CA ALA A 543 25.13 -21.55 -0.98
C ALA A 543 25.35 -21.44 -2.50
N ARG A 544 24.27 -21.39 -3.29
CA ARG A 544 24.34 -21.17 -4.74
C ARG A 544 24.87 -19.78 -5.08
N GLU A 545 24.34 -18.74 -4.44
CA GLU A 545 24.78 -17.35 -4.65
C GLU A 545 26.24 -17.16 -4.23
N ASP A 546 26.65 -17.69 -3.07
CA ASP A 546 28.04 -17.64 -2.61
C ASP A 546 29.00 -18.32 -3.59
N ASN A 547 28.59 -19.46 -4.16
CA ASN A 547 29.40 -20.16 -5.16
C ASN A 547 29.48 -19.37 -6.47
N ASN A 548 28.38 -18.76 -6.92
CA ASN A 548 28.36 -17.89 -8.09
C ASN A 548 29.30 -16.68 -7.91
N GLU A 549 29.28 -16.07 -6.73
CA GLU A 549 30.13 -14.94 -6.38
C GLU A 549 31.62 -15.31 -6.30
N LYS A 550 31.95 -16.44 -5.68
CA LYS A 550 33.33 -16.98 -5.65
C LYS A 550 33.84 -17.27 -7.06
N MET A 551 33.03 -17.92 -7.89
CA MET A 551 33.37 -18.23 -9.28
C MET A 551 33.66 -16.96 -10.08
N ALA A 552 32.79 -15.95 -9.97
CA ALA A 552 32.97 -14.68 -10.66
C ALA A 552 34.22 -13.92 -10.19
N TYR A 553 34.53 -13.93 -8.89
CA TYR A 553 35.77 -13.34 -8.37
C TYR A 553 37.01 -14.03 -8.98
N LEU A 554 37.05 -15.36 -8.95
CA LEU A 554 38.17 -16.13 -9.51
C LEU A 554 38.36 -15.88 -11.01
N MET A 555 37.26 -15.78 -11.76
CA MET A 555 37.33 -15.61 -13.23
C MET A 555 37.61 -14.17 -13.65
N HIS A 556 36.94 -13.19 -13.04
CA HIS A 556 36.95 -11.81 -13.53
C HIS A 556 37.89 -10.88 -12.78
N VAL A 557 38.25 -11.21 -11.54
CA VAL A 557 39.19 -10.41 -10.75
C VAL A 557 40.58 -11.04 -10.76
N ILE A 558 40.67 -12.36 -10.55
CA ILE A 558 41.95 -13.08 -10.55
C ILE A 558 42.36 -13.50 -11.97
N GLY A 559 41.40 -13.75 -12.86
CA GLY A 559 41.67 -14.12 -14.26
C GLY A 559 41.82 -15.62 -14.50
N TYR A 560 41.33 -16.48 -13.61
CA TYR A 560 41.36 -17.93 -13.82
C TYR A 560 40.35 -18.36 -14.89
N ASP A 561 40.70 -19.42 -15.63
CA ASP A 561 39.75 -20.09 -16.51
C ASP A 561 38.64 -20.80 -15.69
N THR A 562 37.54 -21.11 -16.36
CA THR A 562 36.36 -21.73 -15.74
C THR A 562 36.66 -23.06 -15.04
N ALA A 563 37.57 -23.88 -15.58
CA ALA A 563 37.87 -25.19 -15.01
C ALA A 563 38.71 -25.04 -13.73
N THR A 564 39.71 -24.17 -13.75
CA THR A 564 40.52 -23.81 -12.59
C THR A 564 39.66 -23.17 -11.50
N ALA A 565 38.80 -22.21 -11.86
CA ALA A 565 37.87 -21.57 -10.93
C ALA A 565 36.93 -22.60 -10.28
N LYS A 566 36.34 -23.53 -11.05
CA LYS A 566 35.48 -24.60 -10.50
C LYS A 566 36.23 -25.53 -9.54
N SER A 567 37.49 -25.82 -9.81
CA SER A 567 38.33 -26.65 -8.94
C SER A 567 38.57 -25.96 -7.59
N LEU A 568 38.84 -24.66 -7.61
CA LEU A 568 39.12 -23.84 -6.42
C LEU A 568 37.87 -23.46 -5.62
N ALA A 569 36.72 -23.33 -6.29
CA ALA A 569 35.44 -22.97 -5.65
C ALA A 569 34.79 -24.14 -4.88
N LYS A 570 35.22 -25.39 -5.12
CA LYS A 570 34.71 -26.55 -4.36
C LYS A 570 34.99 -26.37 -2.86
N PRO A 571 34.01 -26.60 -1.97
CA PRO A 571 34.25 -26.58 -0.55
C PRO A 571 35.37 -27.59 -0.23
N ARG A 572 36.39 -27.14 0.51
CA ARG A 572 37.38 -28.05 1.09
C ARG A 572 36.60 -29.04 1.95
N ARG A 573 36.64 -30.34 1.61
CA ARG A 573 36.17 -31.41 2.50
C ARG A 573 36.79 -31.16 3.89
N ASP A 574 35.94 -31.04 4.89
CA ASP A 574 36.32 -30.73 6.26
C ASP A 574 37.57 -31.51 6.69
N ARG A 575 38.59 -30.78 7.13
CA ARG A 575 39.54 -31.35 8.09
C ARG A 575 38.72 -31.56 9.36
N SER A 576 38.45 -32.82 9.67
CA SER A 576 37.87 -33.28 10.93
C SER A 576 38.41 -32.46 12.11
N PRO A 577 37.59 -32.11 13.11
CA PRO A 577 38.09 -31.48 14.32
C PRO A 577 39.08 -32.46 14.96
N SER A 578 40.37 -32.11 14.93
CA SER A 578 41.39 -32.85 15.66
C SER A 578 41.01 -32.78 17.14
N ARG A 579 40.67 -33.92 17.72
CA ARG A 579 40.65 -34.14 19.17
C ARG A 579 41.97 -33.64 19.75
N THR A 580 42.00 -32.44 20.28
CA THR A 580 43.01 -32.03 21.24
C THR A 580 42.59 -32.55 22.61
N ARG A 581 43.19 -33.69 22.97
CA ARG A 581 43.42 -34.06 24.37
C ARG A 581 44.41 -33.05 24.96
N ALA A 582 44.01 -32.37 26.03
CA ALA A 582 44.78 -32.09 27.25
C ALA A 582 43.86 -31.36 28.22
#